data_AF-A0A645AI30-F1
#
_entry.id   AF-A0A645AI30-F1
#
_cell.length_a   1.000
_cell.length_b   1.000
_cell.length_c   1.000
_cell.angle_alpha   90.00
_cell.angle_beta   90.00
_cell.angle_gamma   90.00
#
_symmetry.space_group_name_H-M   'P 1'
#
loop_
_entity.id
_entity.type
_entity.pdbx_description
1 polymer ?
#
loop_
_entity_poly.entity_id
_entity_poly.type
_entity_poly.pdbx_seq_one_letter_code
_entity_poly.pdbx_strand_id
1 'polypeptide(L)'
;MIEANTLTGVGWNNFTTQVEKYSQHREIQRFVQPVHHLVLLFLAENGLLGIFALILLFKNGVPRGLFLAAVPLLAFAALDHFLFTQAIGWQLLGLSWLFFFVKFPKTRENN
;
A
#
# COMPACT_ATOMS: atom_id res chain seq x y z
N MET A 1 2.14 -17.31 -9.54
CA MET A 1 3.14 -16.22 -9.42
C MET A 1 3.94 -16.33 -8.13
N ILE A 2 3.29 -16.21 -6.97
CA ILE A 2 3.96 -16.30 -5.64
C ILE A 2 4.60 -17.68 -5.42
N GLU A 3 3.94 -18.77 -5.83
CA GLU A 3 4.52 -20.12 -5.76
C GLU A 3 5.72 -20.30 -6.69
N ALA A 4 5.69 -19.68 -7.88
CA ALA A 4 6.76 -19.81 -8.86
C ALA A 4 7.99 -18.94 -8.53
N ASN A 5 7.79 -17.80 -7.86
CA ASN A 5 8.84 -16.85 -7.50
C ASN A 5 8.68 -16.40 -6.04
N THR A 6 8.77 -17.33 -5.10
CA THR A 6 8.46 -17.07 -3.68
C THR A 6 9.40 -16.07 -3.04
N LEU A 7 10.70 -16.10 -3.36
CA LEU A 7 11.70 -15.24 -2.72
C LEU A 7 11.63 -13.80 -3.26
N THR A 8 11.71 -13.63 -4.57
CA THR A 8 11.88 -12.32 -5.22
C THR A 8 10.60 -11.76 -5.84
N GLY A 9 9.54 -12.55 -5.95
CA GLY A 9 8.38 -12.20 -6.77
C GLY A 9 8.74 -12.09 -8.26
N VAL A 10 7.83 -11.51 -9.04
CA VAL A 10 8.00 -11.35 -10.49
C VAL A 10 8.75 -10.07 -10.90
N GLY A 11 9.21 -9.28 -9.93
CA GLY A 11 9.86 -7.99 -10.12
C GLY A 11 8.91 -6.81 -9.95
N TRP A 12 9.44 -5.69 -9.44
CA TRP A 12 8.70 -4.44 -9.24
C TRP A 12 8.05 -3.97 -10.54
N ASN A 13 6.77 -3.61 -10.48
CA ASN A 13 5.98 -3.12 -11.61
C ASN A 13 5.96 -4.07 -12.83
N ASN A 14 6.11 -5.37 -12.60
CA ASN A 14 6.03 -6.41 -13.63
C ASN A 14 4.80 -7.31 -13.45
N PHE A 15 3.90 -7.00 -12.52
CA PHE A 15 2.72 -7.83 -12.30
C PHE A 15 1.88 -8.03 -13.58
N THR A 16 1.54 -6.93 -14.26
CA THR A 16 0.66 -6.95 -15.45
C THR A 16 1.30 -7.65 -16.65
N THR A 17 2.62 -7.58 -16.80
CA THR A 17 3.35 -8.24 -17.89
C THR A 17 3.53 -9.74 -17.65
N GLN A 18 3.54 -10.15 -16.38
CA GLN A 18 3.82 -11.53 -16.00
C GLN A 18 2.54 -12.32 -15.72
N VAL A 19 1.43 -11.67 -15.34
CA VAL A 19 0.16 -12.34 -15.01
C VAL A 19 -0.38 -13.20 -16.15
N GLU A 20 -0.10 -12.83 -17.40
CA GLU A 20 -0.50 -13.62 -18.58
C GLU A 20 0.07 -15.03 -18.56
N LYS A 21 1.31 -15.19 -18.07
CA LYS A 21 2.00 -16.49 -18.02
C LYS A 21 1.42 -17.45 -16.98
N TYR A 22 0.68 -16.92 -16.00
CA TYR A 22 0.16 -17.68 -14.87
C TYR A 22 -1.37 -17.78 -14.86
N SER A 23 -2.06 -17.12 -15.80
CA SER A 23 -3.52 -17.21 -15.95
C SER A 23 -3.89 -18.30 -16.95
N GLN A 24 -4.84 -19.16 -16.57
CA GLN A 24 -5.37 -20.21 -17.45
C GLN A 24 -6.30 -19.67 -18.55
N HIS A 25 -6.83 -18.46 -18.38
CA HIS A 25 -7.86 -17.89 -19.26
C HIS A 25 -7.40 -16.52 -19.77
N ARG A 26 -7.05 -16.44 -21.06
CA ARG A 26 -6.56 -15.19 -21.69
C ARG A 26 -7.59 -14.07 -21.69
N GLU A 27 -8.87 -14.41 -21.72
CA GLU A 27 -9.96 -13.43 -21.85
C GLU A 27 -10.28 -12.69 -20.55
N ILE A 28 -10.00 -13.32 -19.41
CA ILE A 28 -10.19 -12.69 -18.09
C ILE A 28 -9.18 -11.56 -17.90
N GLN A 29 -8.02 -11.57 -18.59
CA GLN A 29 -6.89 -10.65 -18.36
C GLN A 29 -7.16 -9.18 -18.70
N ARG A 30 -8.04 -8.89 -19.68
CA ARG A 30 -8.47 -7.51 -19.96
C ARG A 30 -9.44 -6.95 -18.91
N PHE A 31 -9.98 -7.82 -18.06
CA PHE A 31 -10.85 -7.49 -16.95
C PHE A 31 -10.26 -7.88 -15.59
N VAL A 32 -9.05 -8.47 -15.55
CA VAL A 32 -8.21 -8.56 -14.35
C VAL A 32 -7.73 -7.14 -14.10
N GLN A 33 -8.60 -6.38 -13.44
CA GLN A 33 -8.17 -5.19 -12.77
C GLN A 33 -6.99 -5.55 -11.85
N PRO A 34 -5.98 -4.67 -11.73
CA PRO A 34 -4.88 -4.90 -10.80
C PRO A 34 -5.46 -5.33 -9.46
N VAL A 35 -4.83 -6.33 -8.86
CA VAL A 35 -5.28 -6.96 -7.62
C VAL A 35 -5.65 -5.85 -6.64
N HIS A 36 -6.93 -5.79 -6.26
CA HIS A 36 -7.46 -4.70 -5.42
C HIS A 36 -6.79 -4.67 -4.03
N HIS A 37 -6.12 -5.77 -3.67
CA HIS A 37 -5.32 -5.87 -2.47
C HIS A 37 -3.85 -5.55 -2.74
N LEU A 38 -3.44 -4.33 -2.39
CA LEU A 38 -2.05 -3.87 -2.47
C LEU A 38 -1.05 -4.84 -1.83
N VAL A 39 -1.45 -5.52 -0.74
CA VAL A 39 -0.62 -6.52 -0.06
C VAL A 39 -0.30 -7.71 -0.96
N LEU A 40 -1.30 -8.22 -1.69
CA LEU A 40 -1.12 -9.35 -2.60
C LEU A 40 -0.30 -8.93 -3.82
N LEU A 41 -0.49 -7.71 -4.32
CA LEU A 41 0.33 -7.14 -5.39
C LEU A 41 1.79 -7.02 -4.95
N PHE A 42 2.03 -6.42 -3.78
CA PHE A 42 3.37 -6.26 -3.21
C PHE A 42 4.07 -7.61 -3.03
N LEU A 43 3.35 -8.63 -2.54
CA LEU A 43 3.88 -9.99 -2.38
C LEU A 43 4.14 -10.67 -3.74
N ALA A 44 3.27 -10.48 -4.73
CA ALA A 44 3.47 -11.05 -6.06
C ALA A 44 4.69 -10.44 -6.77
N GLU A 45 4.95 -9.15 -6.58
CA GLU A 45 6.07 -8.44 -7.22
C GLU A 45 7.40 -8.60 -6.50
N ASN A 46 7.40 -8.60 -5.16
CA ASN A 46 8.64 -8.56 -4.35
C ASN A 46 8.91 -9.86 -3.58
N GLY A 47 7.95 -10.78 -3.52
CA GLY A 47 8.07 -12.02 -2.77
C GLY A 47 8.32 -11.81 -1.28
N LEU A 48 8.90 -12.82 -0.64
CA LEU A 48 9.29 -12.79 0.78
C LEU A 48 10.39 -11.77 1.06
N LEU A 49 11.25 -11.43 0.09
CA LEU A 49 12.28 -10.40 0.25
C LEU A 49 11.67 -9.02 0.50
N GLY A 50 10.56 -8.68 -0.16
CA GLY A 50 9.81 -7.46 0.11
C GLY A 50 9.32 -7.40 1.57
N ILE A 51 8.79 -8.51 2.08
CA ILE A 51 8.35 -8.61 3.48
C ILE A 51 9.55 -8.47 4.42
N PHE A 52 10.65 -9.15 4.13
CA PHE A 52 11.87 -9.08 4.95
C PHE A 52 12.43 -7.65 5.01
N ALA A 53 12.44 -6.93 3.87
CA ALA A 53 12.83 -5.54 3.80
C ALA A 53 11.93 -4.63 4.67
N LEU A 54 10.61 -4.85 4.66
CA LEU A 54 9.69 -4.13 5.55
C LEU A 54 10.00 -4.41 7.02
N ILE A 55 10.21 -5.69 7.40
CA ILE A 55 10.56 -6.05 8.78
C ILE A 55 11.85 -5.37 9.21
N LEU A 56 12.88 -5.37 8.36
CA LEU A 56 14.15 -4.67 8.65
C LEU A 56 13.95 -3.16 8.81
N LEU A 57 13.12 -2.55 7.96
CA LEU A 57 12.79 -1.13 8.07
C LEU A 57 12.15 -0.80 9.43
N PHE A 58 11.20 -1.62 9.88
CA PHE A 58 10.58 -1.45 11.20
C PHE A 58 11.56 -1.72 12.36
N LYS A 59 12.45 -2.71 12.23
CA LYS A 59 13.46 -3.02 13.26
C LYS A 59 14.53 -1.95 13.39
N ASN A 60 14.92 -1.31 12.30
CA ASN A 60 15.93 -0.24 12.29
C ASN A 60 15.39 1.11 12.80
N GLY A 61 14.11 1.16 13.18
CA GLY A 61 13.47 2.35 13.70
C GLY A 61 12.94 3.23 12.58
N VAL A 62 11.61 3.30 12.47
CA VAL A 62 10.93 4.27 11.61
C VAL A 62 10.73 5.55 12.42
N PRO A 63 11.20 6.72 11.94
CA PRO A 63 10.95 7.99 12.63
C PRO A 63 9.45 8.18 12.89
N ARG A 64 9.08 8.65 14.09
CA ARG A 64 7.66 8.82 14.47
C ARG A 64 6.87 9.63 13.43
N GLY A 65 7.46 10.68 12.86
CA GLY A 65 6.82 11.48 11.81
C GLY A 65 6.53 10.69 10.54
N LEU A 66 7.47 9.85 10.10
CA LEU A 66 7.29 8.98 8.93
C LEU A 66 6.23 7.90 9.21
N PHE A 67 6.25 7.31 10.41
CA PHE A 67 5.24 6.35 10.82
C PHE A 67 3.83 6.96 10.81
N LEU A 68 3.66 8.13 11.43
CA LEU A 68 2.37 8.85 11.44
C LEU A 68 1.93 9.30 10.05
N ALA A 69 2.86 9.66 9.16
CA ALA A 69 2.54 9.98 7.77
C ALA A 69 2.10 8.74 6.98
N ALA A 70 2.69 7.58 7.26
CA ALA A 70 2.40 6.33 6.57
C ALA A 70 1.07 5.70 7.01
N VAL A 71 0.62 5.91 8.25
CA VAL A 71 -0.63 5.29 8.76
C VAL A 71 -1.85 5.59 7.88
N PRO A 72 -2.14 6.85 7.51
CA PRO A 72 -3.26 7.13 6.61
C PRO A 72 -3.10 6.54 5.21
N LEU A 73 -1.87 6.58 4.66
CA LEU A 73 -1.58 5.96 3.36
C LEU A 73 -1.87 4.45 3.39
N LEU A 74 -1.41 3.76 4.42
CA LEU A 74 -1.61 2.32 4.59
C LEU A 74 -3.09 1.98 4.84
N ALA A 75 -3.82 2.81 5.58
CA ALA A 75 -5.26 2.63 5.79
C ALA A 75 -6.05 2.75 4.47
N PHE A 76 -5.73 3.74 3.63
CA PHE A 76 -6.37 3.93 2.34
C PHE A 76 -6.01 2.80 1.36
N ALA A 77 -4.72 2.43 1.34
CA ALA A 77 -4.24 1.29 0.56
C ALA A 77 -4.88 -0.04 0.96
N ALA A 78 -5.26 -0.21 2.23
CA ALA A 78 -5.94 -1.40 2.73
C ALA A 78 -7.43 -1.43 2.34
N LEU A 79 -8.08 -0.27 2.24
CA LEU A 79 -9.49 -0.16 1.82
C LEU A 79 -9.67 -0.44 0.34
N ASP A 80 -8.86 0.21 -0.51
CA ASP A 80 -8.61 -0.14 -1.92
C ASP A 80 -7.65 0.91 -2.51
N HIS A 81 -6.75 0.51 -3.41
CA HIS A 81 -5.98 1.44 -4.21
C HIS A 81 -6.86 2.35 -5.11
N PHE A 82 -8.11 1.97 -5.37
CA PHE A 82 -9.08 2.80 -6.09
C PHE A 82 -9.23 4.20 -5.48
N LEU A 83 -9.13 4.35 -4.15
CA LEU A 83 -9.20 5.66 -3.50
C LEU A 83 -8.09 6.60 -3.97
N PHE A 84 -6.90 6.10 -4.32
CA PHE A 84 -5.83 6.92 -4.87
C PHE A 84 -6.07 7.36 -6.32
N THR A 85 -7.03 6.76 -7.01
CA THR A 85 -7.39 7.13 -8.39
C THR A 85 -8.45 8.22 -8.46
N GLN A 86 -9.13 8.51 -7.34
CA GLN A 86 -10.28 9.42 -7.29
C GLN A 86 -9.94 10.71 -6.53
N ALA A 87 -10.46 11.83 -7.00
CA ALA A 87 -10.26 13.14 -6.36
C ALA A 87 -10.74 13.14 -4.88
N ILE A 88 -11.86 12.45 -4.61
CA ILE A 88 -12.40 12.33 -3.25
C ILE A 88 -11.45 11.56 -2.31
N GLY A 89 -10.72 10.57 -2.81
CA GLY A 89 -9.75 9.84 -1.99
C GLY A 89 -8.54 10.70 -1.62
N TRP A 90 -8.07 11.56 -2.55
CA TRP A 90 -7.02 12.54 -2.24
C TRP A 90 -7.48 13.58 -1.20
N GLN A 91 -8.73 14.04 -1.28
CA GLN A 91 -9.30 14.96 -0.29
C GLN A 91 -9.41 14.32 1.10
N LEU A 92 -9.92 13.09 1.17
CA LEU A 92 -10.02 12.34 2.42
C LEU A 92 -8.63 12.04 3.01
N LEU A 93 -7.65 11.72 2.17
CA LEU A 93 -6.25 11.55 2.61
C LEU A 93 -5.71 12.86 3.20
N GLY A 94 -5.91 14.00 2.53
CA GLY A 94 -5.52 15.31 3.05
C GLY A 94 -6.15 15.64 4.40
N LEU A 95 -7.45 15.36 4.57
CA LEU A 95 -8.17 15.54 5.85
C LEU A 95 -7.60 14.63 6.94
N SER A 96 -7.29 13.37 6.62
CA SER A 96 -6.69 12.45 7.58
C SER A 96 -5.31 12.92 8.03
N TRP A 97 -4.47 13.45 7.15
CA TRP A 97 -3.19 14.04 7.53
C TRP A 97 -3.33 15.31 8.36
N LEU A 98 -4.30 16.18 8.04
CA LEU A 98 -4.59 17.33 8.90
C LEU A 98 -4.90 16.88 10.33
N PHE A 99 -5.68 15.82 10.53
CA PHE A 99 -5.95 15.28 11.86
C PHE A 99 -4.68 14.83 12.60
N PHE A 100 -3.72 14.21 11.91
CA PHE A 100 -2.48 13.72 12.53
C PHE A 100 -1.41 14.79 12.77
N PHE A 101 -1.38 15.84 11.94
CA PHE A 101 -0.30 16.84 11.94
C PHE A 101 -0.71 18.22 12.47
N VAL A 102 -2.01 18.54 12.51
CA VAL A 102 -2.50 19.78 13.11
C VAL A 102 -2.54 19.61 14.62
N LYS A 103 -1.75 20.44 15.33
CA LYS A 103 -1.89 20.59 16.77
C LYS A 103 -3.12 21.44 17.05
N PHE A 104 -4.17 20.84 17.59
CA PHE A 104 -5.30 21.60 18.11
C PHE A 104 -4.83 22.45 19.31
N PRO A 105 -5.16 23.75 19.36
CA PRO A 105 -4.86 24.56 20.52
C PRO A 105 -5.58 23.98 21.74
N LYS A 106 -4.84 23.73 22.83
CA LYS A 106 -5.48 23.42 24.11
C LYS A 106 -6.34 24.62 24.49
N THR A 107 -7.64 24.42 24.63
CA THR A 107 -8.52 25.36 25.30
C THR A 107 -7.92 25.64 26.68
N ARG A 108 -7.60 26.91 26.94
CA ARG A 108 -7.24 27.34 28.29
C ARG A 108 -8.52 27.24 29.11
N GLU A 109 -8.59 26.24 29.98
CA GLU A 109 -9.52 26.30 31.11
C GLU A 109 -9.07 27.45 31.99
N ASN A 110 -9.87 28.50 32.04
CA ASN A 110 -9.67 29.62 32.94
C ASN A 110 -10.07 29.14 34.34
N ASN A 111 -9.08 28.98 35.23
CA ASN A 111 -9.28 28.96 36.68
C ASN A 111 -8.88 30.34 37.23
#